data_AF-A0A1B6K098-F1
#
_entry.id   AF-A0A1B6K098-F1
#
_cell.length_a   1.000
_cell.length_b   1.000
_cell.length_c   1.000
_cell.angle_alpha   90.00
_cell.angle_beta   90.00
_cell.angle_gamma   90.00
#
_symmetry.space_group_name_H-M   'P 1'
#
loop_
_entity.id
_entity.type
_entity.pdbx_description
1 polymer ?
#
loop_
_entity_poly.entity_id
_entity_poly.type
_entity_poly.pdbx_seq_one_letter_code
_entity_poly.pdbx_strand_id
1 'polypeptide(L)'
;MLTYLLLLACTLIGAEISVHESIKSLCQCIRTLDKRITETLQNLPMNEGENVLEDMMKYNKKLGDLYKLLTDHRNETLGVKDAEELLTEGAPDYFAVNFDRDKAKINFNWMNMNKEEDKIFKQRADSCTAWAMLNRRSRLIPLEYYTYPEGSNYTGFVNPLFPPLKEKMCEGSGRP
;
A
#
# COMPACT_ATOMS: atom_id res chain seq x y z
N MET A 1 -33.14 -25.00 -25.23
CA MET A 1 -33.40 -24.66 -23.82
C MET A 1 -32.32 -25.27 -22.92
N LEU A 2 -32.46 -26.52 -22.45
CA LEU A 2 -31.51 -27.16 -21.51
C LEU A 2 -30.01 -27.06 -21.90
N THR A 3 -29.67 -27.31 -23.15
CA THR A 3 -28.28 -27.20 -23.65
C THR A 3 -27.68 -25.80 -23.57
N TYR A 4 -28.51 -24.76 -23.75
CA TYR A 4 -28.09 -23.35 -23.64
C TYR A 4 -27.82 -22.96 -22.19
N LEU A 5 -28.65 -23.45 -21.25
CA LEU A 5 -28.45 -23.23 -19.81
C LEU A 5 -27.17 -23.92 -19.30
N LEU A 6 -26.87 -25.13 -19.79
CA LEU A 6 -25.63 -25.83 -19.47
C LEU A 6 -24.39 -25.10 -19.99
N LEU A 7 -24.40 -24.61 -21.23
CA LEU A 7 -23.30 -23.82 -21.79
C LEU A 7 -23.09 -22.51 -21.01
N LEU A 8 -24.16 -21.78 -20.71
CA LEU A 8 -24.12 -20.55 -19.91
C LEU A 8 -23.53 -20.80 -18.52
N ALA A 9 -23.96 -21.85 -17.83
CA ALA A 9 -23.44 -22.22 -16.51
C ALA A 9 -21.92 -22.52 -16.56
N CYS A 10 -21.46 -23.32 -17.53
CA CYS A 10 -20.04 -23.61 -17.70
C CYS A 10 -19.21 -22.35 -17.99
N THR A 11 -19.71 -21.40 -18.80
CA THR A 11 -19.01 -20.13 -19.04
C THR A 11 -18.97 -19.21 -17.82
N LEU A 12 -20.02 -19.21 -17.00
CA LEU A 12 -20.07 -18.38 -15.78
C LEU A 12 -19.08 -18.88 -14.72
N ILE A 13 -19.11 -20.19 -14.44
CA ILE A 13 -18.20 -20.84 -13.48
C ILE A 13 -16.74 -20.68 -13.92
N GLY A 14 -16.45 -20.77 -15.23
CA GLY A 14 -15.11 -20.55 -15.78
C GLY A 14 -14.59 -19.12 -15.59
N ALA A 15 -15.48 -18.12 -15.66
CA ALA A 15 -15.13 -16.72 -15.37
C ALA A 15 -14.90 -16.48 -13.87
N GLU A 16 -15.80 -16.99 -13.01
CA GLU A 16 -15.70 -16.88 -11.54
C GLU A 16 -14.36 -17.45 -11.03
N ILE A 17 -13.96 -18.66 -11.49
CA ILE A 17 -12.68 -19.27 -11.11
C ILE A 17 -11.50 -18.37 -11.51
N SER A 18 -11.52 -17.82 -12.73
CA SER A 18 -10.45 -16.93 -13.22
C SER A 18 -10.32 -15.64 -12.40
N VAL A 19 -11.45 -15.07 -11.94
CA VAL A 19 -11.48 -13.87 -11.08
C VAL A 19 -10.97 -14.20 -9.67
N HIS A 20 -11.39 -15.33 -9.09
CA HIS A 20 -10.88 -15.81 -7.80
C HIS A 20 -9.36 -16.03 -7.80
N GLU A 21 -8.83 -16.73 -8.81
CA GLU A 21 -7.38 -16.96 -8.97
C GLU A 21 -6.62 -15.64 -9.16
N SER A 22 -7.17 -14.71 -9.94
CA SER A 22 -6.58 -13.39 -10.16
C SER A 22 -6.46 -12.58 -8.87
N ILE A 23 -7.52 -12.56 -8.04
CA ILE A 23 -7.50 -11.84 -6.76
C ILE A 23 -6.53 -12.49 -5.78
N LYS A 24 -6.52 -13.83 -5.68
CA LYS A 24 -5.57 -14.58 -4.86
C LYS A 24 -4.13 -14.25 -5.22
N SER A 25 -3.80 -14.28 -6.51
CA SER A 25 -2.49 -13.91 -7.04
C SER A 25 -2.12 -12.47 -6.67
N LEU A 26 -3.03 -11.51 -6.84
CA LEU A 26 -2.80 -10.11 -6.42
C LEU A 26 -2.55 -9.98 -4.92
N CYS A 27 -3.34 -10.64 -4.07
CA CYS A 27 -3.20 -10.59 -2.62
C CYS A 27 -1.86 -11.21 -2.15
N GLN A 28 -1.37 -12.25 -2.83
CA GLN A 28 -0.04 -12.81 -2.59
C GLN A 28 1.08 -11.86 -3.06
N CYS A 29 0.93 -11.21 -4.23
CA CYS A 29 1.88 -10.18 -4.67
C CYS A 29 1.94 -8.98 -3.71
N ILE A 30 0.80 -8.52 -3.19
CA ILE A 30 0.71 -7.40 -2.25
C ILE A 30 1.48 -7.72 -0.95
N ARG A 31 1.22 -8.87 -0.31
CA ARG A 31 1.95 -9.33 0.88
C ARG A 31 3.46 -9.51 0.63
N THR A 32 3.83 -10.04 -0.55
CA THR A 32 5.24 -10.24 -0.93
C THR A 32 5.98 -8.91 -1.10
N LEU A 33 5.32 -7.91 -1.69
CA LEU A 33 5.87 -6.57 -1.88
C LEU A 33 5.95 -5.81 -0.54
N ASP A 34 4.90 -5.84 0.29
CA ASP A 34 4.92 -5.26 1.64
C ASP A 34 6.11 -5.77 2.46
N LYS A 35 6.24 -7.09 2.60
CA LYS A 35 7.36 -7.70 3.31
C LYS A 35 8.72 -7.22 2.80
N ARG A 36 8.93 -7.18 1.48
CA ARG A 36 10.20 -6.76 0.89
C ARG A 36 10.47 -5.26 1.10
N ILE A 37 9.45 -4.41 0.92
CA ILE A 37 9.57 -2.96 1.17
C ILE A 37 9.88 -2.72 2.65
N THR A 38 9.23 -3.46 3.55
CA THR A 38 9.52 -3.48 4.99
C THR A 38 10.98 -3.84 5.26
N GLU A 39 11.45 -5.00 4.76
CA GLU A 39 12.82 -5.47 4.94
C GLU A 39 13.85 -4.47 4.40
N THR A 40 13.64 -3.90 3.21
CA THR A 40 14.56 -2.93 2.59
C THR A 40 14.55 -1.58 3.29
N LEU A 41 13.39 -1.05 3.73
CA LEU A 41 13.32 0.23 4.45
C LEU A 41 13.78 0.13 5.91
N GLN A 42 13.73 -1.03 6.55
CA GLN A 42 14.31 -1.27 7.88
C GLN A 42 15.85 -1.43 7.81
N ASN A 43 16.32 -2.32 6.94
CA ASN A 43 17.74 -2.66 6.89
C ASN A 43 18.57 -1.61 6.14
N LEU A 44 17.98 -0.92 5.16
CA LEU A 44 18.63 0.01 4.24
C LEU A 44 19.89 -0.61 3.59
N PRO A 45 19.76 -1.72 2.84
CA PRO A 45 20.86 -2.37 2.12
C PRO A 45 21.46 -1.46 1.03
N MET A 46 22.73 -1.71 0.67
CA MET A 46 23.48 -0.84 -0.25
C MET A 46 22.95 -0.89 -1.69
N ASN A 47 22.80 0.29 -2.31
CA ASN A 47 22.31 0.54 -3.68
C ASN A 47 20.87 0.08 -4.01
N GLU A 48 20.12 -0.46 -3.04
CA GLU A 48 18.72 -0.92 -3.22
C GLU A 48 17.67 0.21 -3.28
N GLY A 49 18.10 1.47 -3.30
CA GLY A 49 17.24 2.65 -3.23
C GLY A 49 16.31 2.84 -4.44
N GLU A 50 16.75 2.43 -5.63
CA GLU A 50 15.89 2.44 -6.83
C GLU A 50 14.92 1.24 -6.83
N ASN A 51 15.38 0.07 -6.38
CA ASN A 51 14.57 -1.15 -6.30
C ASN A 51 13.40 -1.01 -5.34
N VAL A 52 13.60 -0.40 -4.16
CA VAL A 52 12.52 -0.17 -3.20
C VAL A 52 11.49 0.85 -3.71
N LEU A 53 11.92 1.88 -4.45
CA LEU A 53 11.02 2.81 -5.13
C LEU A 53 10.20 2.10 -6.21
N GLU A 54 10.81 1.22 -7.01
CA GLU A 54 10.12 0.45 -8.02
C GLU A 54 9.11 -0.54 -7.40
N ASP A 55 9.47 -1.22 -6.32
CA ASP A 55 8.58 -2.15 -5.62
C ASP A 55 7.44 -1.44 -4.89
N MET A 56 7.63 -0.23 -4.35
CA MET A 56 6.54 0.62 -3.85
C MET A 56 5.60 1.06 -4.99
N MET A 57 6.12 1.40 -6.18
CA MET A 57 5.30 1.70 -7.35
C MET A 57 4.51 0.48 -7.84
N LYS A 58 5.11 -0.72 -7.82
CA LYS A 58 4.42 -2.00 -8.11
C LYS A 58 3.33 -2.27 -7.08
N TYR A 59 3.60 -2.04 -5.80
CA TYR A 59 2.65 -2.22 -4.70
C TYR A 59 1.41 -1.35 -4.91
N ASN A 60 1.61 -0.06 -5.21
CA ASN A 60 0.53 0.89 -5.49
C ASN A 60 -0.29 0.51 -6.73
N LYS A 61 0.37 0.04 -7.80
CA LYS A 61 -0.33 -0.54 -8.94
C LYS A 61 -1.16 -1.77 -8.54
N LYS A 62 -0.64 -2.65 -7.68
CA LYS A 62 -1.32 -3.89 -7.28
C LYS A 62 -2.54 -3.65 -6.38
N LEU A 63 -2.52 -2.63 -5.51
CA LEU A 63 -3.72 -2.18 -4.81
C LEU A 63 -4.78 -1.64 -5.80
N GLY A 64 -4.36 -0.89 -6.82
CA GLY A 64 -5.26 -0.41 -7.88
C GLY A 64 -5.87 -1.54 -8.72
N ASP A 65 -5.05 -2.51 -9.15
CA ASP A 65 -5.49 -3.71 -9.86
C ASP A 65 -6.55 -4.49 -9.04
N LEU A 66 -6.33 -4.66 -7.74
CA LEU A 66 -7.24 -5.37 -6.82
C LEU A 66 -8.53 -4.58 -6.56
N TYR A 67 -8.44 -3.28 -6.28
CA TYR A 67 -9.61 -2.42 -6.10
C TYR A 67 -10.51 -2.43 -7.34
N LYS A 68 -9.92 -2.44 -8.53
CA LYS A 68 -10.65 -2.55 -9.79
C LYS A 68 -11.39 -3.89 -9.90
N LEU A 69 -10.72 -5.03 -9.67
CA LEU A 69 -11.36 -6.35 -9.72
C LEU A 69 -12.57 -6.46 -8.77
N LEU A 70 -12.42 -6.01 -7.51
CA LEU A 70 -13.51 -5.98 -6.51
C LEU A 70 -14.61 -4.95 -6.80
N THR A 71 -14.41 -4.06 -7.79
CA THR A 71 -15.39 -3.08 -8.23
C THR A 71 -16.15 -3.58 -9.47
N ASP A 72 -15.42 -4.03 -10.48
CA ASP A 72 -15.95 -4.47 -11.78
C ASP A 72 -16.67 -5.83 -11.65
N HIS A 73 -16.07 -6.79 -10.93
CA HIS A 73 -16.58 -8.15 -10.75
C HIS A 73 -17.32 -8.33 -9.41
N ARG A 74 -18.05 -7.29 -8.94
CA ARG A 74 -18.62 -7.24 -7.58
C ARG A 74 -19.45 -8.47 -7.19
N ASN A 75 -20.18 -9.07 -8.13
CA ASN A 75 -21.05 -10.21 -7.84
C ASN A 75 -20.25 -11.53 -7.77
N GLU A 76 -19.30 -11.73 -8.67
CA GLU A 76 -18.39 -12.88 -8.74
C GLU A 76 -17.38 -12.87 -7.59
N THR A 77 -17.18 -11.73 -6.92
CA THR A 77 -16.23 -11.56 -5.81
C THR A 77 -16.85 -11.67 -4.42
N LEU A 78 -18.16 -11.96 -4.32
CA LEU A 78 -18.89 -12.20 -3.06
C LEU A 78 -18.49 -13.53 -2.41
N GLY A 79 -17.33 -13.53 -1.74
CA GLY A 79 -16.78 -14.70 -1.03
C GLY A 79 -15.29 -14.96 -1.28
N VAL A 80 -14.57 -14.05 -1.95
CA VAL A 80 -13.13 -14.18 -2.17
C VAL A 80 -12.36 -13.87 -0.88
N LYS A 81 -12.18 -14.90 -0.05
CA LYS A 81 -11.53 -14.80 1.26
C LYS A 81 -10.14 -14.19 1.21
N ASP A 82 -9.32 -14.48 0.19
CA ASP A 82 -7.92 -14.00 0.13
C ASP A 82 -7.80 -12.46 0.23
N ALA A 83 -8.84 -11.71 -0.17
CA ALA A 83 -8.92 -10.25 -0.07
C ALA A 83 -9.58 -9.73 1.23
N GLU A 84 -10.45 -10.52 1.86
CA GLU A 84 -10.95 -10.27 3.22
C GLU A 84 -9.83 -10.49 4.24
N GLU A 85 -9.16 -11.64 4.17
CA GLU A 85 -7.99 -12.01 4.98
C GLU A 85 -6.91 -10.93 4.93
N LEU A 86 -6.52 -10.49 3.72
CA LEU A 86 -5.54 -9.41 3.49
C LEU A 86 -5.89 -8.10 4.20
N LEU A 87 -7.18 -7.78 4.34
CA LEU A 87 -7.63 -6.55 4.99
C LEU A 87 -7.84 -6.73 6.50
N THR A 88 -8.14 -7.95 6.96
CA THR A 88 -8.19 -8.28 8.40
C THR A 88 -6.81 -8.46 9.05
N GLU A 89 -5.76 -8.71 8.26
CA GLU A 89 -4.36 -8.78 8.72
C GLU A 89 -3.86 -7.45 9.29
N GLY A 90 -4.41 -6.31 8.86
CA GLY A 90 -4.16 -5.00 9.43
C GLY A 90 -3.83 -3.93 8.39
N ALA A 91 -2.93 -3.00 8.75
CA ALA A 91 -2.30 -2.10 7.80
C ALA A 91 -0.92 -2.66 7.39
N PRO A 92 -0.43 -2.37 6.17
CA PRO A 92 0.87 -2.87 5.69
C PRO A 92 2.03 -2.52 6.61
N ASP A 93 2.92 -3.48 6.87
CA ASP A 93 4.03 -3.34 7.84
C ASP A 93 4.94 -2.16 7.49
N TYR A 94 5.19 -1.91 6.19
CA TYR A 94 6.11 -0.84 5.78
C TYR A 94 5.60 0.58 6.08
N PHE A 95 4.31 0.74 6.40
CA PHE A 95 3.77 2.03 6.86
C PHE A 95 4.34 2.39 8.24
N ALA A 96 4.55 1.40 9.11
CA ALA A 96 5.09 1.58 10.46
C ALA A 96 6.63 1.70 10.51
N VAL A 97 7.32 1.40 9.40
CA VAL A 97 8.80 1.43 9.36
C VAL A 97 9.33 2.85 9.49
N ASN A 98 10.02 3.11 10.60
CA ASN A 98 10.78 4.34 10.82
C ASN A 98 11.93 4.45 9.80
N PHE A 99 11.91 5.50 8.98
CA PHE A 99 12.85 5.68 7.88
C PHE A 99 14.03 6.57 8.30
N ASP A 100 15.18 5.93 8.53
CA ASP A 100 16.45 6.62 8.84
C ASP A 100 17.03 7.29 7.58
N ARG A 101 16.81 8.60 7.49
CA ARG A 101 17.20 9.44 6.34
C ARG A 101 18.72 9.49 6.16
N ASP A 102 19.48 9.60 7.25
CA ASP A 102 20.94 9.75 7.20
C ASP A 102 21.62 8.43 6.81
N LYS A 103 21.13 7.31 7.32
CA LYS A 103 21.58 5.98 6.88
C LYS A 103 21.14 5.67 5.45
N ALA A 104 19.93 6.07 5.04
CA ALA A 104 19.44 5.88 3.68
C ALA A 104 20.31 6.64 2.67
N LYS A 105 20.69 7.89 2.97
CA LYS A 105 21.61 8.69 2.15
C LYS A 105 22.92 7.96 1.82
N ILE A 106 23.53 7.34 2.83
CA ILE A 106 24.81 6.65 2.70
C ILE A 106 24.64 5.34 1.93
N ASN A 107 23.62 4.54 2.27
CA ASN A 107 23.50 3.18 1.75
C ASN A 107 22.83 3.14 0.37
N PHE A 108 21.80 3.93 0.12
CA PHE A 108 21.07 3.94 -1.16
C PHE A 108 21.76 4.72 -2.28
N ASN A 109 22.84 5.47 -1.99
CA ASN A 109 23.71 6.08 -2.99
C ASN A 109 22.97 7.04 -3.97
N TRP A 110 21.90 7.69 -3.51
CA TRP A 110 21.06 8.55 -4.33
C TRP A 110 21.77 9.86 -4.73
N MET A 111 21.92 10.08 -6.05
CA MET A 111 22.56 11.30 -6.60
C MET A 111 21.84 12.61 -6.22
N ASN A 112 20.55 12.57 -5.87
CA ASN A 112 19.80 13.71 -5.36
C ASN A 112 18.89 13.24 -4.22
N MET A 113 19.45 13.17 -3.00
CA MET A 113 18.78 12.68 -1.80
C MET A 113 17.36 13.23 -1.64
N ASN A 114 17.19 14.57 -1.62
CA ASN A 114 15.90 15.21 -1.37
C ASN A 114 14.82 14.72 -2.35
N LYS A 115 15.16 14.65 -3.65
CA LYS A 115 14.21 14.23 -4.70
C LYS A 115 13.80 12.76 -4.56
N GLU A 116 14.71 11.89 -4.15
CA GLU A 116 14.44 10.46 -4.00
C GLU A 116 13.73 10.16 -2.66
N GLU A 117 14.04 10.92 -1.62
CA GLU A 117 13.32 10.96 -0.34
C GLU A 117 11.86 11.44 -0.51
N ASP A 118 11.64 12.52 -1.27
CA ASP A 118 10.31 13.01 -1.65
C ASP A 118 9.49 11.92 -2.36
N LYS A 119 10.13 11.09 -3.21
CA LYS A 119 9.46 9.94 -3.84
C LYS A 119 9.07 8.88 -2.82
N ILE A 120 9.90 8.54 -1.83
CA ILE A 120 9.54 7.58 -0.77
C ILE A 120 8.31 8.07 0.00
N PHE A 121 8.32 9.32 0.46
CA PHE A 121 7.19 9.88 1.21
C PHE A 121 5.93 10.00 0.36
N LYS A 122 6.06 10.41 -0.92
CA LYS A 122 4.93 10.40 -1.86
C LYS A 122 4.40 8.98 -2.07
N GLN A 123 5.25 8.00 -2.36
CA GLN A 123 4.79 6.63 -2.59
C GLN A 123 4.09 6.08 -1.34
N ARG A 124 4.59 6.32 -0.12
CA ARG A 124 3.86 5.96 1.12
C ARG A 124 2.47 6.62 1.21
N ALA A 125 2.34 7.89 0.85
CA ALA A 125 1.03 8.59 0.88
C ALA A 125 0.06 8.08 -0.20
N ASP A 126 0.56 7.79 -1.40
CA ASP A 126 -0.19 7.12 -2.47
C ASP A 126 -0.68 5.73 -1.98
N SER A 127 0.17 4.98 -1.28
CA SER A 127 -0.16 3.67 -0.67
C SER A 127 -1.23 3.74 0.41
N CYS A 128 -1.07 4.65 1.38
CA CYS A 128 -2.06 4.86 2.44
C CYS A 128 -3.44 5.19 1.86
N THR A 129 -3.47 6.01 0.80
CA THR A 129 -4.70 6.40 0.10
C THR A 129 -5.34 5.21 -0.62
N ALA A 130 -4.54 4.43 -1.38
CA ALA A 130 -5.04 3.24 -2.07
C ALA A 130 -5.54 2.15 -1.11
N TRP A 131 -4.85 1.93 0.01
CA TRP A 131 -5.27 0.99 1.05
C TRP A 131 -6.56 1.43 1.75
N ALA A 132 -6.69 2.71 2.10
CA ALA A 132 -7.91 3.26 2.69
C ALA A 132 -9.11 3.15 1.74
N MET A 133 -8.92 3.34 0.43
CA MET A 133 -9.97 3.11 -0.58
C MET A 133 -10.41 1.64 -0.66
N LEU A 134 -9.45 0.71 -0.63
CA LEU A 134 -9.69 -0.74 -0.64
C LEU A 134 -10.45 -1.19 0.62
N ASN A 135 -10.00 -0.76 1.80
CA ASN A 135 -10.62 -1.10 3.09
C ASN A 135 -12.02 -0.48 3.26
N ARG A 136 -12.21 0.78 2.83
CA ARG A 136 -13.54 1.42 2.79
C ARG A 136 -14.53 0.69 1.87
N ARG A 137 -14.03 -0.03 0.85
CA ARG A 137 -14.85 -0.84 -0.06
C ARG A 137 -15.25 -2.18 0.54
N SER A 138 -14.39 -2.83 1.32
CA SER A 138 -14.71 -4.09 2.02
C SER A 138 -15.63 -3.89 3.24
N ARG A 139 -15.54 -2.72 3.91
CA ARG A 139 -16.24 -2.37 5.17
C ARG A 139 -15.79 -3.18 6.40
N LEU A 140 -14.56 -3.71 6.40
CA LEU A 140 -14.09 -4.60 7.47
C LEU A 140 -13.50 -3.87 8.69
N ILE A 141 -13.01 -2.63 8.55
CA ILE A 141 -12.38 -1.86 9.65
C ILE A 141 -12.94 -0.41 9.72
N PRO A 142 -13.18 0.15 10.93
CA PRO A 142 -13.53 1.57 11.11
C PRO A 142 -12.50 2.56 10.55
N LEU A 143 -12.96 3.73 10.11
CA LEU A 143 -12.16 4.74 9.39
C LEU A 143 -11.26 5.63 10.27
N GLU A 144 -11.13 5.31 11.55
CA GLU A 144 -10.53 6.18 12.59
C GLU A 144 -8.98 6.26 12.52
N TYR A 145 -8.38 5.77 11.41
CA TYR A 145 -6.99 5.30 11.33
C TYR A 145 -6.14 5.79 10.12
N TYR A 146 -6.44 6.93 9.46
CA TYR A 146 -5.61 7.48 8.33
C TYR A 146 -5.12 8.94 8.47
N THR A 147 -3.79 9.19 8.58
CA THR A 147 -3.15 10.53 8.84
C THR A 147 -2.16 11.00 7.79
N TYR A 148 -1.90 12.32 7.81
CA TYR A 148 -0.61 12.94 7.47
C TYR A 148 -0.18 13.98 8.54
N PRO A 149 1.13 14.19 8.80
CA PRO A 149 1.59 15.26 9.69
C PRO A 149 1.36 16.67 9.09
N GLU A 150 1.22 17.66 9.96
CA GLU A 150 1.19 19.07 9.56
C GLU A 150 2.52 19.49 8.90
N GLY A 151 2.45 20.39 7.92
CA GLY A 151 3.59 20.81 7.10
C GLY A 151 3.67 20.16 5.71
N SER A 152 2.88 19.12 5.42
CA SER A 152 2.68 18.68 4.03
C SER A 152 1.67 19.58 3.31
N ASN A 153 2.00 20.05 2.10
CA ASN A 153 1.09 20.83 1.25
C ASN A 153 0.05 19.94 0.52
N TYR A 154 -0.36 18.83 1.13
CA TYR A 154 -1.28 17.85 0.56
C TYR A 154 -2.57 17.82 1.39
N THR A 155 -3.71 18.12 0.78
CA THR A 155 -5.00 18.29 1.48
C THR A 155 -5.69 16.95 1.78
N GLY A 156 -5.00 16.05 2.48
CA GLY A 156 -5.47 14.73 2.95
C GLY A 156 -5.81 14.67 4.45
N PHE A 157 -6.44 13.57 4.91
CA PHE A 157 -7.13 13.45 6.22
C PHE A 157 -6.27 12.89 7.41
N VAL A 158 -6.86 12.87 8.63
CA VAL A 158 -6.28 12.68 10.01
C VAL A 158 -7.37 12.07 10.96
N ASN A 159 -7.25 11.13 11.93
CA ASN A 159 -6.28 10.17 12.54
C ASN A 159 -5.20 10.58 13.58
N PRO A 160 -4.93 9.74 14.61
CA PRO A 160 -3.81 9.89 15.55
C PRO A 160 -2.75 8.75 15.61
N LEU A 161 -2.77 7.69 14.79
CA LEU A 161 -1.89 6.50 15.03
C LEU A 161 -0.36 6.71 14.90
N PHE A 162 0.10 7.75 14.18
CA PHE A 162 1.52 8.12 14.21
C PHE A 162 1.78 9.03 15.41
N PRO A 163 2.70 8.70 16.34
CA PRO A 163 3.19 9.71 17.27
C PRO A 163 3.84 10.84 16.45
N PRO A 164 3.57 12.12 16.75
CA PRO A 164 4.24 13.21 16.04
C PRO A 164 5.75 13.06 16.23
N LEU A 165 6.50 13.15 15.14
CA LEU A 165 7.96 13.27 15.17
C LEU A 165 8.28 14.54 15.96
N LYS A 166 8.70 14.38 17.23
CA LYS A 166 8.82 15.49 18.18
C LYS A 166 9.66 16.61 17.59
N GLU A 167 9.10 17.82 17.63
CA GLU A 167 9.81 19.05 17.30
C GLU A 167 11.06 19.18 18.18
N LYS A 168 12.22 18.89 17.59
CA LYS A 168 13.55 19.12 18.18
C LYS A 168 14.61 19.55 17.16
N MET A 169 14.16 20.14 16.04
CA MET A 169 15.02 20.81 15.07
C MET A 169 14.39 22.13 14.56
N CYS A 170 13.91 23.00 15.47
CA CYS A 170 13.66 24.41 15.14
C CYS A 170 13.60 25.39 16.34
N GLU A 171 14.23 25.08 17.48
CA GLU A 171 14.41 26.06 18.56
C GLU A 171 15.79 26.73 18.49
N GLY A 172 15.81 28.04 18.23
CA GLY A 172 16.80 28.94 18.82
C GLY A 172 18.24 28.90 18.28
N SER A 173 18.43 29.16 16.98
CA SER A 173 19.66 29.85 16.53
C SER A 173 19.62 31.31 16.98
N GLY A 174 19.74 31.55 18.29
CA GLY A 174 19.43 32.82 18.93
C GLY A 174 20.10 33.01 20.31
N ARG A 175 21.36 33.44 20.29
CA ARG A 175 22.09 34.15 21.36
C ARG A 175 23.08 35.11 20.68
N PRO A 176 23.52 36.22 21.31
CA PRO A 176 23.23 36.66 22.69
C PRO A 176 21.77 37.05 22.94
#